data_AF-A0A2T2ZM94-F1
#
_entry.id   AF-A0A2T2ZM94-F1
#
_cell.length_a   1.000
_cell.length_b   1.000
_cell.length_c   1.000
_cell.angle_alpha   90.00
_cell.angle_beta   90.00
_cell.angle_gamma   90.00
#
_symmetry.space_group_name_H-M   'P 1'
#
loop_
_entity.id
_entity.type
_entity.pdbx_description
1 polymer ?
#
loop_
_entity_poly.entity_id
_entity_poly.type
_entity_poly.pdbx_seq_one_letter_code
_entity_poly.pdbx_strand_id
1 'polypeptide(L)'
;MQELWKWANLTVAFAVELGALAVLGLWGWRAGDSTVVKVVLALGIPLAAAVVWGMFAAPKASFDIPLLAVITKVVVFGGAAAALWGLGHRVAAVVFAGVVIANLLAIKLGHLNS
;
A
#
# COMPACT_ATOMS: atom_id res chain seq x y z
N MET A 1 -20.09 -19.22 5.52
CA MET A 1 -20.06 -17.74 5.44
C MET A 1 -18.71 -17.15 5.86
N GLN A 2 -18.00 -17.69 6.87
CA GLN A 2 -16.69 -17.17 7.32
C GLN A 2 -15.59 -17.20 6.24
N GLU A 3 -15.50 -18.26 5.44
CA GLU A 3 -14.53 -18.34 4.34
C GLU A 3 -14.75 -17.22 3.31
N LEU A 4 -16.00 -16.96 2.91
CA LEU A 4 -16.34 -15.92 1.93
C LEU A 4 -15.88 -14.52 2.38
N TRP A 5 -16.06 -14.23 3.68
CA TRP A 5 -15.60 -12.98 4.30
C TRP A 5 -14.08 -12.84 4.28
N LYS A 6 -13.36 -13.92 4.59
CA LYS A 6 -11.89 -13.93 4.59
C LYS A 6 -11.34 -13.68 3.19
N TRP A 7 -11.84 -14.40 2.19
CA TRP A 7 -11.42 -14.22 0.79
C TRP A 7 -11.69 -12.81 0.28
N ALA A 8 -12.87 -12.25 0.57
CA ALA A 8 -13.19 -10.88 0.19
C ALA A 8 -12.21 -9.85 0.77
N ASN A 9 -11.88 -9.95 2.05
CA ASN A 9 -10.93 -9.03 2.70
C ASN A 9 -9.52 -9.17 2.14
N LEU A 10 -9.08 -10.39 1.83
CA LEU A 10 -7.77 -10.64 1.22
C LEU A 10 -7.70 -10.07 -0.21
N THR A 11 -8.76 -10.23 -1.00
CA THR A 11 -8.82 -9.62 -2.35
C THR A 11 -8.76 -8.11 -2.29
N VAL A 12 -9.49 -7.48 -1.36
CA VAL A 12 -9.43 -6.01 -1.15
C VAL A 12 -8.03 -5.60 -0.71
N ALA A 13 -7.42 -6.29 0.25
CA ALA A 13 -6.06 -6.00 0.70
C ALA A 13 -5.05 -6.04 -0.45
N PHE A 14 -5.12 -7.10 -1.27
CA PHE A 14 -4.26 -7.25 -2.44
C PHE A 14 -4.48 -6.15 -3.49
N ALA A 15 -5.73 -5.79 -3.77
CA ALA A 15 -6.05 -4.71 -4.70
C ALA A 15 -5.51 -3.35 -4.21
N VAL A 16 -5.58 -3.10 -2.90
CA VAL A 16 -5.04 -1.89 -2.27
C VAL A 16 -3.51 -1.87 -2.32
N GLU A 17 -2.84 -2.99 -2.09
CA GLU A 17 -1.39 -3.13 -2.24
C GLU A 17 -0.93 -2.82 -3.68
N LEU A 18 -1.58 -3.43 -4.68
CA LEU A 18 -1.28 -3.14 -6.08
C LEU A 18 -1.58 -1.69 -6.46
N GLY A 19 -2.69 -1.14 -5.98
CA GLY A 19 -3.06 0.26 -6.18
C GLY A 19 -2.01 1.21 -5.60
N ALA A 20 -1.50 0.91 -4.41
CA ALA A 20 -0.44 1.70 -3.78
C ALA A 20 0.82 1.76 -4.65
N LEU A 21 1.29 0.60 -5.13
CA LEU A 21 2.47 0.51 -5.98
C LEU A 21 2.28 1.25 -7.32
N ALA A 22 1.11 1.10 -7.95
CA ALA A 22 0.79 1.79 -9.20
C ALA A 22 0.79 3.31 -9.03
N VAL A 23 0.15 3.80 -7.96
CA VAL A 23 0.11 5.24 -7.63
C VAL A 23 1.50 5.79 -7.35
N LEU A 24 2.31 5.08 -6.57
CA LEU A 24 3.70 5.48 -6.28
C LEU A 24 4.53 5.58 -7.56
N GLY A 25 4.34 4.65 -8.51
CA GLY A 25 5.01 4.70 -9.81
C GLY A 25 4.55 5.86 -10.68
N LEU A 26 3.23 6.12 -10.74
CA LEU A 26 2.67 7.28 -11.44
C LEU A 26 3.18 8.61 -10.87
N TRP A 27 3.29 8.70 -9.55
CA TRP A 27 3.87 9.86 -8.88
C TRP A 27 5.36 10.00 -9.17
N GLY A 28 6.13 8.90 -9.12
CA GLY A 28 7.54 8.89 -9.50
C GLY A 28 7.77 9.37 -10.94
N TRP A 29 6.90 8.98 -11.88
CA TRP A 29 6.94 9.48 -13.25
C TRP A 29 6.68 10.99 -13.35
N ARG A 30 5.76 11.53 -12.54
CA ARG A 30 5.46 12.97 -12.52
C ARG A 30 6.53 13.79 -11.79
N ALA A 31 7.26 13.20 -10.85
CA ALA A 31 8.24 13.91 -10.02
C ALA A 31 9.59 14.16 -10.73
N GLY A 32 9.92 13.42 -11.78
CA GLY A 32 11.21 13.58 -12.48
C GLY A 32 11.20 14.67 -13.55
N ASP A 33 12.32 15.40 -13.68
CA ASP A 33 12.46 16.46 -14.69
C ASP A 33 12.94 15.93 -16.07
N SER A 34 13.80 14.91 -16.07
CA SER A 34 14.31 14.26 -17.29
C SER A 34 13.72 12.87 -17.47
N THR A 35 13.64 12.37 -18.70
CA THR A 35 13.09 11.03 -19.00
C THR A 35 13.79 9.93 -18.20
N VAL A 36 15.11 10.02 -18.03
CA VAL A 36 15.87 9.05 -17.23
C VAL A 36 15.43 9.09 -15.76
N VAL A 37 15.35 10.29 -15.16
CA VAL A 37 14.93 10.44 -13.76
C VAL A 37 13.49 9.95 -13.56
N LYS A 38 12.59 10.24 -14.50
CA LYS A 38 11.21 9.75 -14.45
C LYS A 38 11.13 8.23 -14.43
N VAL A 39 11.86 7.55 -15.32
CA VAL A 39 11.90 6.08 -15.37
C VAL A 39 12.46 5.51 -14.07
N VAL A 40 13.56 6.08 -13.58
CA VAL A 40 14.20 5.65 -12.33
C VAL A 40 13.25 5.81 -11.14
N LEU A 41 12.55 6.94 -11.01
CA LEU A 41 11.63 7.15 -9.90
C LEU A 41 10.35 6.32 -10.03
N ALA A 42 9.79 6.22 -11.25
CA ALA A 42 8.56 5.46 -11.51
C ALA A 42 8.71 3.97 -11.24
N LEU A 43 9.91 3.40 -11.42
CA LEU A 43 10.19 2.01 -11.12
C LEU A 43 10.85 1.83 -9.75
N GLY A 44 11.80 2.70 -9.41
CA GLY A 44 12.59 2.61 -8.18
C GLY A 44 11.76 2.79 -6.93
N ILE A 45 10.78 3.71 -6.91
CA ILE A 45 9.94 3.93 -5.73
C ILE A 45 9.03 2.70 -5.47
N PRO A 46 8.26 2.17 -6.45
CA PRO A 46 7.47 0.95 -6.22
C PRO A 46 8.32 -0.27 -5.89
N LEU A 47 9.48 -0.44 -6.54
CA LEU A 47 10.37 -1.57 -6.27
C LEU A 47 10.93 -1.50 -4.84
N ALA A 48 11.40 -0.33 -4.41
CA ALA A 48 11.86 -0.14 -3.04
C ALA A 48 10.73 -0.40 -2.03
N ALA A 49 9.53 0.12 -2.30
CA ALA A 49 8.36 -0.15 -1.47
C ALA A 49 8.04 -1.64 -1.37
N ALA A 50 8.06 -2.37 -2.49
CA ALA A 50 7.81 -3.81 -2.54
C ALA A 50 8.88 -4.62 -1.78
N VAL A 51 10.15 -4.24 -1.89
CA VAL A 51 11.25 -4.88 -1.14
C VAL A 51 11.09 -4.67 0.37
N VAL A 52 10.88 -3.43 0.81
CA VAL A 52 10.67 -3.11 2.23
C VAL A 52 9.42 -3.81 2.76
N TRP A 53 8.35 -3.89 1.95
CA TRP A 53 7.15 -4.65 2.29
C TRP A 53 7.44 -6.14 2.47
N GLY A 54 8.16 -6.75 1.54
CA GLY A 54 8.59 -8.15 1.61
C GLY A 54 9.44 -8.45 2.85
N MET A 55 10.27 -7.50 3.26
CA MET A 55 11.15 -7.65 4.43
C MET A 55 10.42 -7.59 5.76
N PHE A 56 9.44 -6.68 5.91
CA PHE A 56 8.86 -6.34 7.22
C PHE A 56 7.34 -6.52 7.34
N ALA A 57 6.58 -6.39 6.27
CA ALA A 57 5.11 -6.35 6.30
C ALA A 57 4.42 -7.58 5.70
N ALA A 58 5.14 -8.40 4.94
CA ALA A 58 4.62 -9.59 4.31
C ALA A 58 4.25 -10.69 5.34
N PRO A 59 3.30 -11.59 5.03
CA PRO A 59 2.95 -12.70 5.92
C PRO A 59 4.12 -13.66 6.22
N LYS A 60 5.11 -13.71 5.31
CA LYS A 60 6.37 -14.43 5.46
C LYS A 60 7.54 -13.44 5.46
N ALA A 61 7.39 -12.33 6.17
CA ALA A 61 8.42 -11.30 6.29
C ALA A 61 9.73 -11.92 6.78
N SER A 62 10.86 -11.46 6.21
CA SER A 62 12.19 -11.91 6.64
C SER A 62 12.50 -11.50 8.08
N PHE A 63 11.92 -10.38 8.52
CA PHE A 63 12.05 -9.87 9.89
C PHE A 63 10.67 -9.75 10.53
N ASP A 64 10.38 -10.63 11.48
CA ASP A 64 9.13 -10.61 12.25
C ASP A 64 9.21 -9.60 13.41
N ILE A 65 9.20 -8.31 13.05
CA ILE A 65 9.22 -7.20 14.01
C ILE A 65 7.90 -6.42 13.85
N PRO A 66 6.93 -6.58 14.79
CA PRO A 66 5.60 -6.00 14.66
C PRO A 66 5.59 -4.48 14.43
N LEU A 67 6.49 -3.75 15.08
CA LEU A 67 6.62 -2.30 14.91
C LEU A 67 7.04 -1.93 13.48
N LEU A 68 8.01 -2.64 12.90
CA LEU A 68 8.48 -2.38 11.54
C LEU A 68 7.43 -2.75 10.49
N ALA A 69 6.62 -3.78 10.76
CA ALA A 69 5.48 -4.13 9.92
C ALA A 69 4.47 -2.98 9.84
N VAL A 70 4.14 -2.35 10.98
CA VAL A 70 3.21 -1.22 11.04
C VAL A 70 3.81 0.01 10.35
N ILE A 71 5.06 0.35 10.64
CA ILE A 71 5.75 1.49 10.02
C ILE A 71 5.76 1.32 8.50
N THR A 72 6.10 0.14 8.00
CA THR A 72 6.14 -0.15 6.55
C THR A 72 4.77 0.06 5.90
N LYS A 73 3.70 -0.47 6.52
CA LYS A 73 2.32 -0.27 6.02
C LYS A 73 1.93 1.20 5.97
N VAL A 74 2.25 1.96 7.03
CA VAL A 74 1.96 3.41 7.11
C VAL A 74 2.75 4.18 6.06
N VAL A 75 4.03 3.89 5.87
CA VAL A 75 4.88 4.57 4.89
C VAL A 75 4.41 4.31 3.46
N VAL A 76 4.11 3.06 3.12
CA VAL A 76 3.72 2.70 1.75
C VAL A 76 2.30 3.17 1.43
N PHE A 77 1.32 2.91 2.30
CA PHE A 77 -0.05 3.36 2.05
C PHE A 77 -0.22 4.87 2.24
N GLY A 78 0.42 5.45 3.26
CA GLY A 78 0.44 6.90 3.45
C GLY A 78 1.15 7.61 2.32
N GLY A 79 2.26 7.05 1.82
CA GLY A 79 2.97 7.53 0.64
C GLY A 79 2.10 7.48 -0.61
N ALA A 80 1.36 6.39 -0.84
CA ALA A 80 0.40 6.31 -1.95
C ALA A 80 -0.74 7.34 -1.83
N ALA A 81 -1.31 7.54 -0.64
CA ALA A 81 -2.32 8.58 -0.42
C ALA A 81 -1.77 9.98 -0.68
N ALA A 82 -0.56 10.28 -0.19
CA ALA A 82 0.13 11.55 -0.43
C ALA A 82 0.46 11.75 -1.93
N ALA A 83 0.86 10.68 -2.61
CA ALA A 83 1.09 10.67 -4.05
C ALA A 83 -0.19 10.99 -4.83
N LEU A 84 -1.33 10.35 -4.52
CA LEU A 84 -2.63 10.69 -5.13
C LEU A 84 -2.99 12.15 -4.91
N TRP A 85 -2.75 12.68 -3.70
CA TRP A 85 -2.99 14.08 -3.39
C TRP A 85 -2.11 15.01 -4.23
N GLY A 86 -0.80 14.71 -4.32
CA GLY A 86 0.16 15.46 -5.13
C GLY A 86 -0.12 15.40 -6.63
N LEU A 87 -0.73 14.31 -7.11
CA LEU A 87 -1.20 14.16 -8.49
C LEU A 87 -2.51 14.93 -8.77
N GLY A 88 -3.13 15.54 -7.76
CA GLY A 88 -4.38 16.29 -7.86
C GLY A 88 -5.65 15.46 -7.64
N HIS A 89 -5.54 14.15 -7.43
CA HIS A 89 -6.66 13.23 -7.24
C HIS A 89 -7.12 13.16 -5.78
N ARG A 90 -7.54 14.31 -5.21
CA ARG A 90 -7.88 14.45 -3.78
C ARG A 90 -8.97 13.47 -3.31
N VAL A 91 -10.04 13.32 -4.10
CA VAL A 91 -11.12 12.37 -3.77
C VAL A 91 -10.58 10.94 -3.72
N ALA A 92 -9.77 10.55 -4.71
CA ALA A 92 -9.16 9.23 -4.74
C ALA A 92 -8.22 9.00 -3.54
N ALA A 93 -7.45 10.01 -3.12
CA ALA A 93 -6.59 9.92 -1.94
C ALA A 93 -7.39 9.62 -0.66
N VAL A 94 -8.50 10.32 -0.45
CA VAL A 94 -9.38 10.12 0.72
C VAL A 94 -10.06 8.75 0.66
N VAL A 95 -10.58 8.37 -0.51
CA VAL A 95 -11.20 7.05 -0.71
C VAL A 95 -10.18 5.94 -0.46
N PHE A 96 -8.98 6.05 -1.02
CA PHE A 96 -7.92 5.07 -0.83
C PHE A 96 -7.56 4.91 0.65
N ALA A 97 -7.34 6.01 1.37
CA ALA A 97 -7.06 5.97 2.81
C ALA A 97 -8.22 5.34 3.60
N GLY A 98 -9.47 5.68 3.26
CA GLY A 98 -10.67 5.10 3.86
C GLY A 98 -10.75 3.58 3.64
N VAL A 99 -10.48 3.11 2.42
CA VAL A 99 -10.47 1.67 2.08
C VAL A 99 -9.37 0.93 2.85
N VAL A 100 -8.16 1.51 2.95
CA VAL A 100 -7.06 0.92 3.74
C VAL A 100 -7.49 0.75 5.20
N ILE A 101 -8.04 1.80 5.82
CA ILE A 101 -8.46 1.76 7.22
C ILE A 101 -9.58 0.73 7.42
N ALA A 102 -10.59 0.74 6.55
CA ALA A 102 -11.71 -0.19 6.63
C ALA A 102 -11.26 -1.65 6.50
N ASN A 103 -10.36 -1.95 5.55
CA ASN A 103 -9.81 -3.29 5.36
C ASN A 103 -8.98 -3.76 6.56
N LEU A 104 -8.12 -2.90 7.12
CA LEU A 104 -7.34 -3.23 8.31
C LEU A 104 -8.23 -3.50 9.54
N LEU A 105 -9.29 -2.70 9.72
CA LEU A 105 -10.27 -2.92 10.78
C LEU A 105 -11.03 -4.23 10.58
N ALA A 106 -11.47 -4.52 9.36
CA ALA A 106 -12.16 -5.76 9.03
C ALA A 106 -11.29 -7.01 9.31
N ILE A 107 -9.99 -6.94 9.01
CA ILE A 107 -9.03 -8.01 9.31
C ILE A 107 -8.84 -8.17 10.83
N LYS A 108 -8.66 -7.07 11.58
CA LYS A 108 -8.50 -7.11 13.04
C LYS A 108 -9.76 -7.63 13.74
N LEU A 109 -10.93 -7.11 13.39
CA LEU A 109 -12.21 -7.52 13.98
C LEU A 109 -12.55 -8.96 13.62
N GLY A 110 -12.25 -9.41 12.39
CA GLY A 110 -12.42 -10.80 11.98
C GLY A 110 -11.59 -11.77 12.80
N HIS A 111 -10.34 -11.41 13.12
CA HIS A 111 -9.45 -12.22 13.96
C HIS A 111 -9.87 -12.25 15.44
N LEU A 112 -10.48 -11.18 15.97
CA LEU A 112 -10.96 -11.14 17.36
C LEU A 112 -12.22 -11.99 17.57
N ASN A 113 -12.96 -12.27 16.49
CA ASN A 113 -14.19 -13.07 16.52
C ASN A 113 -13.96 -14.55 16.12
N SER A 114 -12.70 -14.98 15.99
CA SER A 114 -12.29 -16.35 15.61
C SER A 114 -11.90 -17.19 16.82
#